data_AF-A0A8H7KS86-F1
#
_entry.id   AF-A0A8H7KS86-F1
#
_cell.length_a   1.000
_cell.length_b   1.000
_cell.length_c   1.000
_cell.angle_alpha   90.00
_cell.angle_beta   90.00
_cell.angle_gamma   90.00
#
_symmetry.space_group_name_H-M   'P 1'
#
loop_
_entity.id
_entity.type
_entity.pdbx_description
1 polymer ?
#
loop_
_entity_poly.entity_id
_entity_poly.type
_entity_poly.pdbx_seq_one_letter_code
_entity_poly.pdbx_strand_id
1 'polypeptide(L)'
;MSYVSVMRPKETIKIETKPGFRHIHEIIEHVGIVTRLECWRLYFARQDSRFATLEDLAESKPQWEELERMAVRLVQEEVASFNTFSDLRAQPADVCNEERENMLLWQQQFLLYEAMMYALNKGNIRRVEDGFMPWVFTFKGCEGLKYIQKHKALEVVPGRRSAYSVPDTAAQGMHLMLMDGQHMDVSGDGEGDEILDEEEQDIEQEVGDDGGLDV
;
A
#
# COMPACT_ATOMS: atom_id res chain seq x y z
N MET A 1 8.23 5.25 9.86
CA MET A 1 8.25 6.65 10.35
C MET A 1 9.41 7.50 9.83
N SER A 2 10.57 6.93 9.43
CA SER A 2 11.69 7.77 8.96
C SER A 2 11.35 8.61 7.71
N TYR A 3 10.62 8.06 6.73
CA TYR A 3 10.21 8.80 5.53
C TYR A 3 9.31 10.00 5.85
N VAL A 4 8.38 9.84 6.80
CA VAL A 4 7.49 10.91 7.25
C VAL A 4 8.27 12.05 7.89
N SER A 5 9.29 11.73 8.70
CA SER A 5 10.15 12.75 9.31
C SER A 5 10.99 13.53 8.28
N VAL A 6 11.30 12.93 7.13
CA VAL A 6 12.02 13.62 6.03
C VAL A 6 11.06 14.49 5.22
N MET A 7 9.89 13.98 4.86
CA MET A 7 8.94 14.71 4.01
C MET A 7 8.18 15.80 4.77
N ARG A 8 7.81 15.53 6.03
CA ARG A 8 7.00 16.43 6.88
C ARG A 8 7.55 16.49 8.30
N PRO A 9 8.75 17.07 8.49
CA PRO A 9 9.44 17.10 9.77
C PRO A 9 8.64 17.79 10.89
N LYS A 10 7.78 18.76 10.53
CA LYS A 10 6.97 19.52 11.50
C LYS A 10 5.64 18.85 11.87
N GLU A 11 5.20 17.85 11.12
CA GLU A 11 3.89 17.23 11.27
C GLU A 11 3.97 15.78 11.75
N THR A 12 5.18 15.27 12.04
CA THR A 12 5.40 13.86 12.39
C THR A 12 4.55 13.39 13.56
N ILE A 13 4.41 14.20 14.62
CA ILE A 13 3.58 13.90 15.80
C ILE A 13 2.08 13.85 15.43
N LYS A 14 1.62 14.77 14.57
CA LYS A 14 0.22 14.79 14.10
C LYS A 14 -0.09 13.56 13.24
N ILE A 15 0.88 13.13 12.46
CA ILE A 15 0.78 11.94 11.60
C ILE A 15 0.82 10.64 12.41
N GLU A 16 1.57 10.62 13.51
CA GLU A 16 1.66 9.46 14.40
C GLU A 16 0.39 9.22 15.21
N THR A 17 -0.33 10.29 15.55
CA THR A 17 -1.44 10.23 16.51
C THR A 17 -2.78 9.96 15.84
N LYS A 18 -3.30 10.90 15.06
CA LYS A 18 -4.58 10.76 14.35
C LYS A 18 -4.56 11.64 13.09
N PRO A 19 -3.88 11.20 12.02
CA PRO A 19 -3.83 11.95 10.79
C PRO A 19 -5.20 11.96 10.11
N GLY A 20 -5.59 13.12 9.57
CA GLY A 20 -6.75 13.20 8.69
C GLY A 20 -6.47 12.47 7.36
N PHE A 21 -7.54 12.00 6.70
CA PHE A 21 -7.45 11.25 5.44
C PHE A 21 -6.55 11.93 4.40
N ARG A 22 -6.74 13.24 4.20
CA ARG A 22 -5.96 14.03 3.24
C ARG A 22 -4.46 14.01 3.52
N HIS A 23 -4.06 14.08 4.80
CA HIS A 23 -2.64 14.05 5.17
C HIS A 23 -2.02 12.68 4.85
N ILE A 24 -2.73 11.59 5.15
CA ILE A 24 -2.27 10.24 4.80
C ILE A 24 -2.20 10.06 3.28
N HIS A 25 -3.23 10.51 2.56
CA HIS A 25 -3.28 10.44 1.10
C HIS A 25 -2.04 11.08 0.46
N GLU A 26 -1.71 12.32 0.82
CA GLU A 26 -0.55 13.04 0.30
C GLU A 26 0.78 12.35 0.66
N ILE A 27 0.89 11.77 1.85
CA ILE A 27 2.10 11.04 2.26
C ILE A 27 2.26 9.76 1.44
N ILE A 28 1.19 8.97 1.30
CA ILE A 28 1.23 7.73 0.52
C ILE A 28 1.61 8.05 -0.93
N GLU A 29 1.02 9.08 -1.52
CA GLU A 29 1.33 9.51 -2.88
C GLU A 29 2.79 9.95 -3.01
N HIS A 30 3.29 10.83 -2.14
CA HIS A 30 4.67 11.30 -2.21
C HIS A 30 5.69 10.16 -2.02
N VAL A 31 5.46 9.28 -1.03
CA VAL A 31 6.33 8.13 -0.80
C VAL A 31 6.29 7.17 -1.98
N GLY A 32 5.10 6.89 -2.53
CA GLY A 32 4.95 6.07 -3.73
C GLY A 32 5.70 6.63 -4.94
N ILE A 33 5.56 7.92 -5.21
CA ILE A 33 6.27 8.60 -6.31
C ILE A 33 7.79 8.52 -6.11
N VAL A 34 8.31 8.91 -4.95
CA VAL A 34 9.76 8.94 -4.69
C VAL A 34 10.38 7.55 -4.79
N THR A 35 9.72 6.54 -4.21
CA THR A 35 10.21 5.17 -4.26
C THR A 35 10.17 4.61 -5.68
N ARG A 36 9.15 4.93 -6.48
CA ARG A 36 9.08 4.50 -7.88
C ARG A 36 10.11 5.21 -8.76
N LEU A 37 10.39 6.49 -8.52
CA LEU A 37 11.49 7.20 -9.17
C LEU A 37 12.85 6.54 -8.86
N GLU A 38 13.04 6.07 -7.63
CA GLU A 38 14.23 5.30 -7.28
C GLU A 38 14.30 3.95 -8.00
N CYS A 39 13.18 3.22 -8.13
CA CYS A 39 13.12 2.01 -8.97
C CYS A 39 13.53 2.30 -10.41
N TRP A 40 13.07 3.41 -11.00
CA TRP A 40 13.49 3.84 -12.33
C TRP A 40 15.00 4.09 -12.39
N ARG A 41 15.54 4.87 -11.45
CA ARG A 41 16.97 5.19 -11.39
C ARG A 41 17.82 3.92 -11.32
N LEU A 42 17.46 3.00 -10.44
CA LEU A 42 18.16 1.72 -10.26
C LEU A 42 18.02 0.80 -11.48
N TYR A 43 16.86 0.79 -12.14
CA TYR A 43 16.66 0.02 -13.35
C TYR A 43 17.58 0.51 -14.47
N PHE A 44 17.65 1.82 -14.71
CA PHE A 44 18.52 2.37 -15.76
C PHE A 44 19.99 2.20 -15.47
N ALA A 45 20.43 2.47 -14.23
CA ALA A 45 21.81 2.29 -13.83
C ALA A 45 22.29 0.83 -14.01
N ARG A 46 21.38 -0.15 -13.91
CA ARG A 46 21.67 -1.56 -14.19
C ARG A 46 21.82 -1.87 -15.69
N GLN A 47 21.00 -1.23 -16.54
CA GLN A 47 21.00 -1.48 -17.98
C GLN A 47 22.14 -0.77 -18.69
N ASP A 48 22.44 0.46 -18.28
CA ASP A 48 23.47 1.29 -18.89
C ASP A 48 24.12 2.19 -17.83
N SER A 49 25.43 2.02 -17.64
CA SER A 49 26.21 2.80 -16.69
C SER A 49 26.27 4.29 -17.01
N ARG A 50 25.83 4.71 -18.20
CA ARG A 50 25.73 6.14 -18.58
C ARG A 50 24.60 6.87 -17.85
N PHE A 51 23.61 6.15 -17.33
CA PHE A 51 22.48 6.74 -16.60
C PHE A 51 22.65 6.54 -15.10
N ALA A 52 23.49 7.36 -14.48
CA ALA A 52 23.69 7.31 -13.03
C ALA A 52 22.52 7.97 -12.28
N THR A 53 21.90 8.97 -12.90
CA THR A 53 20.77 9.74 -12.36
C THR A 53 19.58 9.75 -13.33
N LEU A 54 18.43 10.22 -12.84
CA LEU A 54 17.24 10.41 -13.68
C LEU A 54 17.40 11.61 -14.61
N GLU A 55 18.25 12.58 -14.26
CA GLU A 55 18.59 13.72 -15.08
C GLU A 55 19.38 13.28 -16.33
N ASP A 56 20.32 12.33 -16.18
CA ASP A 56 21.07 11.77 -17.31
C ASP A 56 20.12 11.11 -18.33
N LEU A 57 19.10 10.40 -17.83
CA LEU A 57 18.05 9.81 -18.66
C LEU A 57 17.20 10.90 -19.34
N ALA A 58 16.79 11.93 -18.61
CA ALA A 58 15.99 12.99 -19.17
C ALA A 58 16.75 13.72 -20.30
N GLU A 59 18.05 13.91 -20.15
CA GLU A 59 18.93 14.52 -21.15
C GLU A 59 19.07 13.64 -22.40
N SER A 60 18.96 12.31 -22.28
CA SER A 60 18.98 11.39 -23.41
C SER A 60 17.71 11.43 -24.27
N LYS A 61 16.66 12.14 -23.82
CA LYS A 61 15.37 12.31 -24.53
C LYS A 61 14.80 10.97 -25.06
N PRO A 62 14.54 10.00 -24.17
CA PRO A 62 14.01 8.70 -24.57
C PRO A 62 12.69 8.85 -25.31
N GLN A 63 12.46 7.96 -26.28
CA GLN A 63 11.17 7.94 -26.99
C GLN A 63 10.07 7.38 -26.08
N TRP A 64 8.83 7.76 -26.35
CA TRP A 64 7.69 7.32 -25.54
C TRP A 64 7.56 5.79 -25.50
N GLU A 65 7.75 5.14 -26.64
CA GLU A 65 7.66 3.68 -26.78
C GLU A 65 8.77 2.94 -26.02
N GLU A 66 9.91 3.60 -25.81
CA GLU A 66 10.98 3.08 -24.99
C GLU A 66 10.60 3.17 -23.50
N LEU A 67 10.12 4.33 -23.07
CA LEU A 67 9.62 4.54 -21.71
C LEU A 67 8.51 3.56 -21.35
N GLU A 68 7.51 3.39 -22.22
CA GLU A 68 6.39 2.47 -21.99
C GLU A 68 6.89 1.02 -21.83
N ARG A 69 7.78 0.58 -22.73
CA ARG A 69 8.36 -0.77 -22.67
C ARG A 69 9.13 -1.01 -21.38
N MET A 70 9.85 0.00 -20.91
CA MET A 70 10.60 -0.10 -19.65
C MET A 70 9.68 -0.04 -18.44
N ALA A 71 8.62 0.76 -18.47
CA ALA A 71 7.64 0.80 -17.39
C ALA A 71 7.03 -0.60 -17.18
N VAL A 72 6.70 -1.31 -18.26
CA VAL A 72 6.21 -2.69 -18.20
C VAL A 72 7.23 -3.62 -17.53
N ARG A 73 8.50 -3.54 -17.91
CA ARG A 73 9.57 -4.36 -17.29
C ARG A 73 9.79 -4.02 -15.83
N LEU A 74 9.79 -2.74 -15.48
CA LEU A 74 9.94 -2.27 -14.12
C LEU A 74 8.82 -2.82 -13.24
N VAL A 75 7.56 -2.79 -13.72
CA VAL A 75 6.45 -3.41 -12.98
C VAL A 75 6.65 -4.93 -12.83
N GLN A 76 7.20 -5.62 -13.82
CA GLN A 76 7.46 -7.06 -13.71
C GLN A 76 8.57 -7.40 -12.71
N GLU A 77 9.57 -6.52 -12.55
CA GLU A 77 10.74 -6.76 -11.70
C GLU A 77 10.60 -6.21 -10.27
N GLU A 78 9.96 -5.05 -10.13
CA GLU A 78 9.95 -4.23 -8.91
C GLU A 78 8.59 -4.20 -8.21
N VAL A 79 7.58 -4.90 -8.73
CA VAL A 79 6.24 -5.00 -8.11
C VAL A 79 5.92 -6.45 -7.80
N ALA A 80 5.39 -6.69 -6.60
CA ALA A 80 4.93 -8.04 -6.23
C ALA A 80 3.82 -8.51 -7.19
N SER A 81 4.07 -9.63 -7.86
CA SER A 81 3.09 -10.35 -8.67
C SER A 81 2.89 -11.74 -8.07
N PHE A 82 1.70 -12.33 -8.23
CA PHE A 82 1.38 -13.63 -7.65
C PHE A 82 2.43 -14.72 -7.97
N ASN A 83 2.86 -14.78 -9.24
CA ASN A 83 3.83 -15.78 -9.68
C ASN A 83 5.23 -15.50 -9.12
N THR A 84 5.74 -14.28 -9.33
CA THR A 84 7.13 -13.93 -8.97
C THR A 84 7.34 -13.90 -7.46
N PHE A 85 6.30 -13.53 -6.71
CA PHE A 85 6.38 -13.33 -5.28
C PHE A 85 6.27 -14.65 -4.49
N SER A 86 5.43 -15.58 -4.96
CA SER A 86 5.37 -16.93 -4.38
C SER A 86 6.72 -17.66 -4.51
N ASP A 87 7.35 -17.57 -5.68
CA ASP A 87 8.66 -18.18 -5.93
C ASP A 87 9.75 -17.58 -5.05
N LEU A 88 9.68 -16.27 -4.77
CA LEU A 88 10.62 -15.59 -3.88
C LEU A 88 10.48 -16.07 -2.43
N ARG A 89 9.25 -16.26 -1.95
CA ARG A 89 8.98 -16.79 -0.60
C ARG A 89 9.29 -18.27 -0.42
N ALA A 90 9.33 -19.03 -1.52
CA ALA A 90 9.72 -20.43 -1.50
C ALA A 90 11.25 -20.62 -1.38
N GLN A 91 12.04 -19.54 -1.50
CA GLN A 91 13.50 -19.61 -1.35
C GLN A 91 13.89 -19.90 0.10
N PRO A 92 14.98 -20.65 0.31
CA PRO A 92 15.47 -20.92 1.65
C PRO A 92 15.95 -19.62 2.34
N ALA A 93 15.84 -19.59 3.68
CA ALA A 93 15.98 -18.37 4.49
C ALA A 93 17.37 -17.69 4.40
N ASP A 94 18.39 -18.43 3.97
CA ASP A 94 19.75 -17.93 3.72
C ASP A 94 19.87 -17.14 2.41
N VAL A 95 18.93 -17.32 1.47
CA VAL A 95 18.87 -16.63 0.18
C VAL A 95 17.75 -15.59 0.15
N CYS A 96 16.72 -15.76 0.99
CA CYS A 96 15.60 -14.84 1.08
C CYS A 96 16.04 -13.46 1.57
N ASN A 97 15.76 -12.43 0.76
CA ASN A 97 16.00 -11.04 1.13
C ASN A 97 14.66 -10.39 1.53
N GLU A 98 14.41 -10.35 2.84
CA GLU A 98 13.19 -9.75 3.42
C GLU A 98 13.01 -8.28 3.04
N GLU A 99 14.10 -7.51 2.93
CA GLU A 99 14.02 -6.10 2.55
C GLU A 99 13.52 -5.95 1.11
N ARG A 100 14.02 -6.81 0.21
CA ARG A 100 13.54 -6.86 -1.17
C ARG A 100 12.06 -7.27 -1.22
N GLU A 101 11.67 -8.28 -0.44
CA GLU A 101 10.28 -8.72 -0.38
C GLU A 101 9.34 -7.58 0.06
N ASN A 102 9.68 -6.89 1.15
CA ASN A 102 8.92 -5.76 1.67
C ASN A 102 8.80 -4.64 0.62
N MET A 103 9.88 -4.35 -0.12
CA MET A 103 9.87 -3.33 -1.16
C MET A 103 8.93 -3.70 -2.32
N LEU A 104 8.92 -4.97 -2.76
CA LEU A 104 8.01 -5.44 -3.81
C LEU A 104 6.54 -5.29 -3.41
N LEU A 105 6.20 -5.63 -2.16
CA LEU A 105 4.86 -5.44 -1.61
C LEU A 105 4.48 -3.96 -1.50
N TRP A 106 5.39 -3.12 -1.03
CA TRP A 106 5.16 -1.67 -0.98
C TRP A 106 4.87 -1.09 -2.36
N GLN A 107 5.66 -1.44 -3.38
CA GLN A 107 5.40 -0.95 -4.73
C GLN A 107 4.03 -1.40 -5.25
N GLN A 108 3.62 -2.64 -4.94
CA GLN A 108 2.29 -3.14 -5.29
C GLN A 108 1.18 -2.33 -4.60
N GLN A 109 1.31 -2.09 -3.30
CA GLN A 109 0.34 -1.32 -2.52
C GLN A 109 0.25 0.13 -2.99
N PHE A 110 1.37 0.79 -3.28
CA PHE A 110 1.38 2.16 -3.80
C PHE A 110 0.70 2.25 -5.16
N LEU A 111 1.03 1.36 -6.10
CA LEU A 111 0.42 1.37 -7.43
C LEU A 111 -1.09 1.10 -7.38
N LEU A 112 -1.52 0.16 -6.52
CA LEU A 112 -2.93 -0.12 -6.31
C LEU A 112 -3.67 1.10 -5.73
N TYR A 113 -3.06 1.77 -4.75
CA TYR A 113 -3.61 2.98 -4.13
C TYR A 113 -3.75 4.10 -5.16
N GLU A 114 -2.68 4.43 -5.87
CA GLU A 114 -2.68 5.49 -6.89
C GLU A 114 -3.67 5.22 -8.02
N ALA A 115 -3.74 3.97 -8.51
CA ALA A 115 -4.69 3.59 -9.56
C ALA A 115 -6.14 3.78 -9.12
N MET A 116 -6.47 3.41 -7.87
CA MET A 116 -7.78 3.59 -7.28
C MET A 116 -8.10 5.08 -7.08
N MET A 117 -7.17 5.86 -6.50
CA MET A 117 -7.36 7.28 -6.27
C MET A 117 -7.52 8.06 -7.58
N TYR A 118 -6.76 7.71 -8.62
CA TYR A 118 -6.94 8.25 -9.96
C TYR A 118 -8.35 7.95 -10.49
N ALA A 119 -8.84 6.72 -10.34
CA ALA A 119 -10.17 6.32 -10.79
C ALA A 119 -11.28 7.07 -10.07
N LEU A 120 -11.17 7.22 -8.74
CA LEU A 120 -12.09 8.02 -7.92
C LEU A 120 -12.12 9.48 -8.38
N ASN A 121 -10.95 10.10 -8.55
CA ASN A 121 -10.85 11.50 -8.99
C ASN A 121 -11.39 11.74 -10.40
N LYS A 122 -11.41 10.71 -11.26
CA LYS A 122 -11.98 10.78 -12.62
C LYS A 122 -13.43 10.31 -12.70
N GLY A 123 -14.02 9.83 -11.60
CA GLY A 123 -15.37 9.26 -11.59
C GLY A 123 -15.50 7.97 -12.42
N ASN A 124 -14.41 7.22 -12.63
CA ASN A 124 -14.43 5.97 -13.38
C ASN A 124 -14.79 4.80 -12.46
N ILE A 125 -16.08 4.63 -12.20
CA ILE A 125 -16.62 3.64 -11.24
C ILE A 125 -16.13 2.22 -11.53
N ARG A 126 -16.13 1.78 -12.80
CA ARG A 126 -15.66 0.43 -13.16
C ARG A 126 -14.21 0.20 -12.75
N ARG A 127 -13.35 1.19 -12.94
CA ARG A 127 -11.94 1.09 -12.53
C ARG A 127 -11.77 1.16 -11.01
N VAL A 128 -12.68 1.84 -10.31
CA VAL A 128 -12.74 1.80 -8.85
C VAL A 128 -13.11 0.40 -8.38
N GLU A 129 -14.14 -0.22 -8.93
CA GLU A 129 -14.56 -1.60 -8.60
C GLU A 129 -13.42 -2.59 -8.83
N ASP A 130 -12.78 -2.54 -10.00
CA ASP A 130 -11.64 -3.39 -10.34
C ASP A 130 -10.46 -3.19 -9.37
N GLY A 131 -10.18 -1.95 -8.98
CA GLY A 131 -9.10 -1.58 -8.07
C GLY A 131 -9.41 -1.78 -6.58
N PHE A 132 -10.68 -1.85 -6.21
CA PHE A 132 -11.13 -1.97 -4.82
C PHE A 132 -11.11 -3.41 -4.31
N MET A 133 -11.29 -4.40 -5.19
CA MET A 133 -11.30 -5.81 -4.79
C MET A 133 -10.06 -6.26 -4.00
N PRO A 134 -8.81 -5.90 -4.38
CA PRO A 134 -7.64 -6.22 -3.57
C PRO A 134 -7.60 -5.50 -2.21
N TRP A 135 -8.24 -4.33 -2.09
CA TRP A 135 -8.37 -3.61 -0.82
C TRP A 135 -9.32 -4.32 0.15
N VAL A 136 -10.39 -4.96 -0.33
CA VAL A 136 -11.29 -5.76 0.53
C VAL A 136 -10.52 -6.82 1.31
N PHE A 137 -9.63 -7.56 0.63
CA PHE A 137 -8.78 -8.56 1.30
C PHE A 137 -7.81 -7.89 2.26
N THR A 138 -7.20 -6.78 1.88
CA THR A 138 -6.30 -6.02 2.75
C THR A 138 -7.01 -5.56 4.03
N PHE A 139 -8.21 -4.98 3.92
CA PHE A 139 -8.99 -4.52 5.06
C PHE A 139 -9.40 -5.69 5.97
N LYS A 140 -9.85 -6.82 5.41
CA LYS A 140 -10.14 -8.02 6.21
C LYS A 140 -8.90 -8.56 6.93
N GLY A 141 -7.74 -8.56 6.28
CA GLY A 141 -6.47 -8.92 6.92
C GLY A 141 -6.09 -7.96 8.06
N CYS A 142 -6.35 -6.66 7.90
CA CYS A 142 -6.14 -5.65 8.94
C CYS A 142 -7.08 -5.78 10.14
N GLU A 143 -8.33 -6.24 9.94
CA GLU A 143 -9.25 -6.53 11.04
C GLU A 143 -8.76 -7.73 11.89
N GLY A 144 -8.13 -8.72 11.25
CA GLY A 144 -7.43 -9.82 11.94
C GLY A 144 -6.23 -9.37 12.80
N LEU A 145 -5.56 -8.26 12.42
CA LEU A 145 -4.48 -7.68 13.22
C LEU A 145 -4.99 -7.11 14.56
N LYS A 146 -6.22 -6.60 14.63
CA LYS A 146 -6.83 -6.19 15.91
C LYS A 146 -6.99 -7.38 16.87
N TYR A 147 -7.31 -8.56 16.35
CA TYR A 147 -7.42 -9.80 17.13
C TYR A 147 -6.03 -10.29 17.61
N ILE A 148 -5.04 -10.31 16.73
CA ILE A 148 -3.67 -10.73 17.05
C ILE A 148 -3.00 -9.78 18.05
N GLN A 149 -3.22 -8.47 17.92
CA GLN A 149 -2.72 -7.45 18.85
C GLN A 149 -3.41 -7.54 20.22
N LYS A 150 -4.71 -7.87 20.26
CA LYS A 150 -5.50 -8.10 21.48
C LYS A 150 -5.12 -9.40 22.20
N HIS A 151 -4.78 -10.45 21.47
CA HIS A 151 -4.51 -11.79 22.01
C HIS A 151 -3.03 -12.20 22.03
N LYS A 152 -2.10 -11.31 21.63
CA LYS A 152 -0.65 -11.54 21.60
C LYS A 152 -0.25 -12.88 20.93
N ALA A 153 -0.97 -13.29 19.90
CA ALA A 153 -0.80 -14.61 19.30
C ALA A 153 0.49 -14.79 18.46
N LEU A 154 1.35 -13.77 18.39
CA LEU A 154 2.60 -13.74 17.59
C LEU A 154 3.84 -13.39 18.44
N GLU A 155 4.01 -14.00 19.61
CA GLU A 155 5.30 -13.96 20.29
C GLU A 155 6.34 -14.73 19.43
N VAL A 156 7.31 -13.99 18.87
CA VAL A 156 8.35 -14.57 17.98
C VAL A 156 9.55 -15.04 18.79
N VAL A 157 9.89 -16.32 18.60
CA VAL A 157 11.05 -17.06 19.14
C VAL A 157 12.36 -16.60 18.45
N PRO A 158 13.54 -16.66 19.11
CA PRO A 158 14.73 -15.85 18.79
C PRO A 158 15.38 -16.08 17.42
N GLY A 159 15.84 -14.99 16.76
CA GLY A 159 16.69 -15.05 15.55
C GLY A 159 16.59 -13.91 14.51
N ARG A 160 15.94 -12.77 14.80
CA ARG A 160 15.61 -11.69 13.83
C ARG A 160 16.82 -10.96 13.25
N ARG A 161 16.69 -10.44 12.01
CA ARG A 161 17.24 -9.12 11.59
C ARG A 161 16.63 -8.57 10.29
N SER A 162 15.45 -7.96 10.41
CA SER A 162 15.12 -6.68 9.78
C SER A 162 14.37 -5.85 10.82
N ALA A 163 14.52 -4.52 10.81
CA ALA A 163 13.93 -3.67 11.87
C ALA A 163 12.39 -3.59 11.77
N TYR A 164 11.82 -3.92 10.59
CA TYR A 164 10.39 -3.83 10.28
C TYR A 164 10.03 -4.89 9.22
N SER A 165 8.93 -5.62 9.42
CA SER A 165 8.34 -6.55 8.45
C SER A 165 7.02 -5.98 7.97
N VAL A 166 6.78 -5.98 6.66
CA VAL A 166 5.51 -5.52 6.08
C VAL A 166 4.59 -6.74 5.99
N PRO A 167 3.45 -6.77 6.71
CA PRO A 167 2.53 -7.88 6.62
C PRO A 167 1.86 -7.92 5.25
N ASP A 168 1.80 -9.11 4.64
CA ASP A 168 1.01 -9.36 3.45
C ASP A 168 -0.47 -9.56 3.83
N THR A 169 -1.11 -8.43 4.13
CA THR A 169 -2.49 -8.35 4.57
C THR A 169 -3.47 -8.85 3.53
N ALA A 170 -3.13 -8.76 2.23
CA ALA A 170 -3.94 -9.30 1.16
C ALA A 170 -3.98 -10.83 1.19
N ALA A 171 -2.82 -11.48 1.31
CA ALA A 171 -2.75 -12.94 1.48
C ALA A 171 -3.45 -13.39 2.77
N GLN A 172 -3.26 -12.67 3.87
CA GLN A 172 -3.94 -12.95 5.14
C GLN A 172 -5.48 -12.83 5.00
N GLY A 173 -5.97 -11.78 4.34
CA GLY A 173 -7.40 -11.61 4.10
C GLY A 173 -8.00 -12.67 3.18
N MET A 174 -7.28 -13.08 2.13
CA MET A 174 -7.68 -14.20 1.27
C MET A 174 -7.80 -15.49 2.07
N HIS A 175 -6.82 -15.79 2.93
CA HIS A 175 -6.86 -16.95 3.81
C HIS A 175 -8.08 -16.92 4.75
N LEU A 176 -8.37 -15.76 5.37
CA LEU A 176 -9.55 -15.59 6.23
C LEU A 176 -10.87 -15.79 5.46
N MET A 177 -11.01 -15.24 4.24
CA MET A 177 -12.18 -15.50 3.39
C MET A 177 -12.36 -16.98 3.05
N LEU A 178 -11.26 -17.71 2.78
CA LEU A 178 -11.31 -19.14 2.48
C LEU A 178 -11.68 -19.98 3.70
N MET A 179 -11.20 -19.63 4.90
CA MET A 179 -11.59 -20.32 6.13
C MET A 179 -13.05 -20.08 6.51
N ASP A 180 -13.55 -18.85 6.38
CA ASP A 180 -14.97 -18.55 6.61
C ASP A 180 -15.87 -19.26 5.59
N GLY A 181 -15.40 -19.38 4.34
CA GLY A 181 -16.10 -20.13 3.29
C GLY A 181 -16.17 -21.65 3.52
N GLN A 182 -15.23 -22.22 4.29
CA GLN A 182 -15.27 -23.64 4.68
C GLN A 182 -16.21 -23.92 5.86
N HIS A 183 -16.69 -22.89 6.56
CA HIS A 183 -17.65 -23.02 7.65
C HIS A 183 -19.12 -22.81 7.21
N MET A 184 -19.37 -22.48 5.94
CA MET A 184 -20.72 -22.51 5.36
C MET A 184 -21.09 -23.92 4.92
N ASP A 185 -21.21 -24.83 5.89
CA ASP A 185 -22.14 -25.94 5.73
C ASP A 185 -23.55 -25.34 5.72
N VAL A 186 -24.24 -25.52 4.59
CA VAL A 186 -25.65 -25.19 4.39
C VAL A 186 -26.48 -25.99 5.38
N SER A 187 -26.67 -25.43 6.56
CA SER A 187 -27.70 -25.83 7.51
C SER A 187 -28.59 -24.61 7.69
N GLY A 188 -29.81 -24.72 7.17
CA GLY A 188 -30.82 -23.70 7.31
C GLY A 188 -31.22 -23.48 8.76
N ASP A 189 -31.95 -22.37 8.92
CA ASP A 189 -32.73 -21.94 10.08
C ASP A 189 -31.99 -21.15 11.15
N GLY A 190 -32.42 -19.89 11.32
CA GLY A 190 -32.49 -19.27 12.64
C GLY A 190 -31.81 -17.91 12.78
N GLU A 191 -32.67 -16.89 12.78
CA GLU A 191 -32.56 -15.67 13.60
C GLU A 191 -31.49 -14.64 13.23
N GLY A 192 -31.98 -13.54 12.66
CA GLY A 192 -31.22 -12.31 12.48
C GLY A 192 -30.92 -11.68 13.82
N ASP A 193 -29.65 -11.33 14.02
CA ASP A 193 -29.23 -10.38 15.03
C ASP A 193 -28.90 -9.07 14.32
N GLU A 194 -29.76 -8.08 14.54
CA GLU A 194 -29.50 -6.68 14.26
C GLU A 194 -28.36 -6.23 15.17
N ILE A 195 -27.18 -5.98 14.61
CA ILE A 195 -26.18 -5.12 15.23
C ILE A 195 -26.24 -3.79 14.50
N LEU A 196 -27.13 -2.93 14.97
CA LEU A 196 -27.08 -1.49 14.73
C LEU A 196 -25.98 -0.93 15.65
N ASP A 197 -24.77 -0.78 15.13
CA ASP A 197 -23.77 0.07 15.77
C ASP A 197 -24.13 1.54 15.49
N GLU A 198 -24.83 2.15 16.44
CA GLU A 198 -25.05 3.59 16.55
C GLU A 198 -23.72 4.28 16.90
N GLU A 199 -22.91 4.68 15.92
CA GLU A 199 -21.94 5.78 16.09
C GLU A 199 -21.80 6.58 14.79
N GLU A 200 -22.79 7.42 14.48
CA GLU A 200 -22.63 8.53 13.53
C GLU A 200 -23.32 9.79 14.08
N GLN A 201 -22.51 10.70 14.64
CA GLN A 201 -22.73 12.16 14.58
C GLN A 201 -21.57 12.90 15.26
N ASP A 202 -20.49 13.12 14.51
CA ASP A 202 -19.69 14.34 14.66
C ASP A 202 -19.80 15.09 13.33
N ILE A 203 -20.77 16.00 13.28
CA ILE A 203 -20.96 16.94 12.18
C ILE A 203 -19.80 17.93 12.26
N GLU A 204 -18.86 17.85 11.31
CA GLU A 204 -17.89 18.91 11.07
C GLU A 204 -18.65 20.18 10.67
N GLN A 205 -18.82 21.09 11.63
CA GLN A 205 -19.31 22.43 11.36
C GLN A 205 -18.14 23.23 10.77
N GLU A 206 -18.08 23.34 9.44
CA GLU A 206 -17.18 24.29 8.76
C GLU A 206 -17.53 25.71 9.23
N VAL A 207 -16.63 26.30 10.03
CA VAL A 207 -16.65 27.73 10.31
C VAL A 207 -16.18 28.42 9.03
N GLY A 208 -17.10 29.10 8.37
CA GLY A 208 -16.77 29.99 7.26
C GLY A 208 -15.83 31.09 7.73
N ASP A 209 -14.61 31.05 7.23
CA ASP A 209 -13.63 32.14 7.31
C ASP A 209 -13.97 33.13 6.19
N ASP A 210 -14.85 34.10 6.48
CA ASP A 210 -15.10 35.23 5.62
C ASP A 210 -13.97 36.25 5.81
N GLY A 211 -12.84 35.99 5.14
CA GLY A 211 -11.66 36.85 5.09
C GLY A 211 -11.92 38.25 4.53
N GLY A 212 -12.59 39.08 5.31
CA GLY A 212 -12.67 40.54 5.16
C GLY A 212 -11.31 41.15 5.49
N LEU A 213 -10.53 41.42 4.45
CA LEU A 213 -9.38 42.32 4.52
C LEU A 213 -9.89 43.75 4.34
N ASP A 214 -9.70 44.57 5.37
CA ASP A 214 -9.90 46.02 5.36
C ASP A 214 -9.06 46.69 4.26
N VAL A 215 -9.69 47.61 3.53
CA VAL A 215 -9.07 48.84 2.99
C VAL A 215 -9.99 50.01 3.28
#